data_AF-A0AAP0RZ90-F1
#
_entry.id   AF-A0AAP0RZ90-F1
#
_cell.length_a   1.000
_cell.length_b   1.000
_cell.length_c   1.000
_cell.angle_alpha   90.00
_cell.angle_beta   90.00
_cell.angle_gamma   90.00
#
_symmetry.space_group_name_H-M   'P 1'
#
loop_
_entity.id
_entity.type
_entity.pdbx_description
1 polymer ?
#
loop_
_entity_poly.entity_id
_entity_poly.type
_entity_poly.pdbx_seq_one_letter_code
_entity_poly.pdbx_strand_id
1 'polypeptide(L)'
;MIQSSILGCRMSRPGQWLRLLLSSRAKFKTGDERQAYAIEHPEPLLHFALCSGSHSDPAVRVYTPKRVFQELEAAKEEYIRATFGVRKDRKILVPKIVESFAKGSSLCPAGVIEMIQQSLPESLRKSIKKCQLGKTRKSIIEWVPHNFAFRYLISKELVK
;
A
#
# COMPACT_ATOMS: atom_id res chain seq x y z
N MET A 1 -15.86 -8.33 -3.32
CA MET A 1 -16.61 -8.82 -2.14
C MET A 1 -15.63 -9.22 -1.05
N ILE A 2 -14.71 -10.17 -1.30
CA ILE A 2 -13.69 -10.60 -0.33
C ILE A 2 -12.89 -9.43 0.27
N GLN A 3 -12.24 -8.60 -0.57
CA GLN A 3 -11.41 -7.49 -0.10
C GLN A 3 -12.13 -6.55 0.90
N SER A 4 -13.36 -6.16 0.61
CA SER A 4 -14.11 -5.19 1.42
C SER A 4 -14.89 -5.82 2.58
N SER A 5 -15.31 -7.07 2.44
CA SER A 5 -16.26 -7.73 3.36
C SER A 5 -15.61 -8.77 4.26
N ILE A 6 -14.43 -9.25 3.90
CA ILE A 6 -13.61 -10.18 4.69
C ILE A 6 -12.37 -9.45 5.22
N LEU A 7 -11.62 -8.80 4.33
CA LEU A 7 -10.33 -8.18 4.66
C LEU A 7 -10.41 -6.71 5.09
N GLY A 8 -11.59 -6.10 5.02
CA GLY A 8 -11.78 -4.68 5.36
C GLY A 8 -11.03 -3.67 4.46
N CYS A 9 -10.31 -4.11 3.42
CA CYS A 9 -9.51 -3.26 2.55
C CYS A 9 -10.26 -2.83 1.28
N ARG A 10 -10.01 -1.58 0.85
CA ARG A 10 -10.45 -1.08 -0.47
C ARG A 10 -9.23 -0.82 -1.34
N MET A 11 -9.14 -1.53 -2.46
CA MET A 11 -8.11 -1.26 -3.47
C MET A 11 -8.55 -0.15 -4.42
N SER A 12 -7.57 0.55 -5.00
CA SER A 12 -7.79 1.47 -6.11
C SER A 12 -8.40 0.72 -7.29
N ARG A 13 -9.33 1.34 -8.01
CA ARG A 13 -10.00 0.71 -9.16
C ARG A 13 -10.18 1.73 -10.29
N PRO A 14 -10.00 1.32 -11.56
CA PRO A 14 -10.12 2.25 -12.68
C PRO A 14 -11.57 2.73 -12.83
N GLY A 15 -11.75 4.03 -13.11
CA GLY A 15 -13.03 4.61 -13.53
C GLY A 15 -14.17 4.61 -12.49
N GLN A 16 -13.86 4.75 -11.19
CA GLN A 16 -14.83 4.46 -10.12
C GLN A 16 -15.64 5.61 -9.53
N TRP A 17 -15.49 6.86 -9.97
CA TRP A 17 -16.28 7.96 -9.38
C TRP A 17 -17.80 7.70 -9.40
N LEU A 18 -18.33 7.16 -10.50
CA LEU A 18 -19.74 6.75 -10.64
C LEU A 18 -20.12 5.55 -9.75
N ARG A 19 -19.20 4.59 -9.53
CA ARG A 19 -19.46 3.44 -8.65
C ARG A 19 -19.31 3.76 -7.17
N LEU A 20 -18.62 4.84 -6.79
CA LEU A 20 -18.60 5.28 -5.39
C LEU A 20 -19.98 5.77 -4.95
N LEU A 21 -20.72 6.45 -5.86
CA LEU A 21 -22.10 6.88 -5.64
C LEU A 21 -23.08 5.71 -5.56
N LEU A 22 -22.82 4.62 -6.30
CA LEU A 22 -23.67 3.41 -6.35
C LEU A 22 -23.12 2.24 -5.51
N SER A 23 -22.03 2.44 -4.75
CA SER A 23 -21.46 1.36 -3.93
C SER A 23 -22.26 1.19 -2.65
N SER A 24 -23.43 0.57 -2.80
CA SER A 24 -23.90 -0.34 -1.76
C SER A 24 -22.69 -1.20 -1.36
N ARG A 25 -22.26 -1.13 -0.10
CA ARG A 25 -21.28 -2.09 0.42
C ARG A 25 -21.93 -3.45 0.14
N ALA A 26 -21.40 -4.19 -0.83
CA ALA A 26 -21.81 -5.56 -1.08
C ALA A 26 -21.38 -6.38 0.15
N LYS A 27 -22.19 -6.29 1.20
CA LYS A 27 -22.09 -7.06 2.42
C LYS A 27 -22.72 -8.41 2.11
N PHE A 28 -22.15 -9.45 2.69
CA PHE A 28 -22.81 -10.73 2.69
C PHE A 28 -24.18 -10.60 3.38
N LYS A 29 -25.15 -11.40 2.93
CA LYS A 29 -26.47 -11.46 3.59
C LYS A 29 -26.30 -11.93 5.03
N THR A 30 -27.20 -11.52 5.93
CA THR A 30 -27.23 -12.04 7.30
C THR A 30 -27.33 -13.58 7.25
N GLY A 31 -26.43 -14.27 7.96
CA GLY A 31 -26.37 -15.74 7.97
C GLY A 31 -25.51 -16.37 6.86
N ASP A 32 -24.83 -15.58 6.03
CA ASP A 32 -23.85 -16.10 5.07
C ASP A 32 -22.60 -16.60 5.82
N GLU A 33 -22.29 -17.89 5.68
CA GLU A 33 -21.17 -18.56 6.36
C GLU A 33 -19.83 -17.86 6.12
N ARG A 34 -19.65 -17.17 4.99
CA ARG A 34 -18.40 -16.46 4.68
C ARG A 34 -18.13 -15.28 5.59
N GLN A 35 -19.14 -14.79 6.32
CA GLN A 35 -18.98 -13.77 7.34
C GLN A 35 -18.07 -14.27 8.49
N ALA A 36 -18.01 -15.57 8.74
CA ALA A 36 -17.15 -16.16 9.76
C ALA A 36 -15.64 -15.97 9.47
N TYR A 37 -15.27 -15.66 8.22
CA TYR A 37 -13.87 -15.39 7.85
C TYR A 37 -13.48 -13.92 7.94
N ALA A 38 -14.42 -13.02 8.24
CA ALA A 38 -14.12 -11.60 8.31
C ALA A 38 -13.13 -11.30 9.44
N ILE A 39 -12.11 -10.50 9.14
CA ILE A 39 -11.16 -10.07 10.17
C ILE A 39 -11.85 -9.11 11.14
N GLU A 40 -11.60 -9.29 12.43
CA GLU A 40 -12.24 -8.48 13.48
C GLU A 40 -11.81 -7.00 13.40
N HIS A 41 -10.54 -6.76 13.11
CA HIS A 41 -9.93 -5.44 13.07
C HIS A 41 -9.35 -5.18 11.68
N PRO A 42 -9.59 -3.99 11.09
CA PRO A 42 -8.93 -3.61 9.85
C PRO A 42 -7.41 -3.68 9.99
N GLU A 43 -6.75 -4.36 9.06
CA GLU A 43 -5.28 -4.50 9.03
C GLU A 43 -4.72 -3.70 7.85
N PRO A 44 -4.12 -2.51 8.07
CA PRO A 44 -3.58 -1.67 7.02
C PRO A 44 -2.50 -2.36 6.16
N LEU A 45 -1.71 -3.27 6.72
CA LEU A 45 -0.65 -3.96 5.97
C LEU A 45 -1.17 -4.82 4.82
N LEU A 46 -2.46 -5.21 4.84
CA LEU A 46 -3.08 -5.96 3.75
C LEU A 46 -3.07 -5.20 2.41
N HIS A 47 -2.90 -3.87 2.42
CA HIS A 47 -2.66 -3.09 1.21
C HIS A 47 -1.42 -3.55 0.43
N PHE A 48 -0.44 -4.17 1.09
CA PHE A 48 0.78 -4.69 0.47
C PHE A 48 0.71 -6.19 0.13
N ALA A 49 -0.37 -6.87 0.50
CA ALA A 49 -0.59 -8.29 0.21
C ALA A 49 -1.50 -8.53 -0.99
N LEU A 50 -2.36 -7.56 -1.30
CA LEU A 50 -3.37 -7.70 -2.34
C LEU A 50 -2.84 -7.23 -3.70
N CYS A 51 -2.89 -8.12 -4.69
CA CYS A 51 -2.51 -7.85 -6.07
C CYS A 51 -3.68 -8.14 -7.01
N SER A 52 -4.09 -7.14 -7.80
CA SER A 52 -5.07 -7.29 -8.89
C SER A 52 -4.41 -7.41 -10.27
N GLY A 53 -3.08 -7.55 -10.32
CA GLY A 53 -2.31 -7.61 -11.56
C GLY A 53 -2.07 -6.24 -12.20
N SER A 54 -2.23 -5.13 -11.47
CA SER A 54 -1.92 -3.81 -11.99
C SER A 54 -0.46 -3.41 -11.74
N HIS A 55 0.06 -2.46 -12.53
CA HIS A 55 1.45 -2.04 -12.46
C HIS A 55 1.80 -1.43 -11.11
N SER A 56 0.86 -0.73 -10.49
CA SER A 56 1.03 -0.19 -9.13
C SER A 56 0.79 -1.20 -8.02
N ASP A 57 0.42 -2.45 -8.30
CA ASP A 57 0.20 -3.43 -7.24
C ASP A 57 1.52 -3.98 -6.66
N PRO A 58 1.50 -4.44 -5.41
CA PRO A 58 2.61 -5.17 -4.81
C PRO A 58 2.91 -6.50 -5.51
N ALA A 59 4.09 -7.03 -5.22
CA ALA A 59 4.46 -8.36 -5.67
C ALA A 59 3.55 -9.43 -5.04
N VAL A 60 3.18 -10.43 -5.83
CA VAL A 60 2.45 -11.61 -5.34
C VAL A 60 3.35 -12.38 -4.39
N ARG A 61 2.81 -12.71 -3.21
CA ARG A 61 3.48 -13.40 -2.10
C ARG A 61 2.55 -14.47 -1.51
N VAL A 62 3.14 -15.53 -0.97
CA VAL A 62 2.44 -16.55 -0.18
C VAL A 62 2.77 -16.30 1.28
N TYR A 63 1.73 -16.30 2.12
CA TYR A 63 1.84 -15.98 3.54
C TYR A 63 1.61 -17.23 4.38
N THR A 64 2.32 -17.33 5.51
CA THR A 64 2.20 -18.42 6.46
C THR A 64 1.50 -17.94 7.73
N PRO A 65 0.54 -18.71 8.29
CA PRO A 65 -0.18 -18.28 9.50
C PRO A 65 0.76 -17.94 10.67
N LYS A 66 1.87 -18.68 10.81
CA LYS A 66 2.85 -18.51 11.89
C LYS A 66 3.58 -17.16 11.82
N ARG A 67 3.76 -16.58 10.63
CA ARG A 67 4.60 -15.39 10.42
C ARG A 67 3.91 -14.29 9.61
N VAL A 68 2.59 -14.39 9.41
CA VAL A 68 1.83 -13.53 8.50
C VAL A 68 2.11 -12.04 8.73
N PHE A 69 2.14 -11.57 9.99
CA PHE A 69 2.43 -10.16 10.28
C PHE A 69 3.85 -9.73 9.91
N GLN A 70 4.85 -10.59 10.16
CA GLN A 70 6.24 -10.33 9.79
C GLN A 70 6.40 -10.32 8.26
N GLU A 71 5.74 -11.23 7.57
CA GLU A 71 5.75 -11.33 6.11
C GLU A 71 5.00 -10.16 5.45
N LEU A 72 3.95 -9.66 6.09
CA LEU A 72 3.22 -8.45 5.69
C LEU A 72 4.08 -7.19 5.85
N GLU A 73 4.80 -7.07 6.95
CA GLU A 73 5.79 -6.00 7.15
C GLU A 73 6.90 -6.04 6.10
N ALA A 74 7.44 -7.24 5.81
CA ALA A 74 8.41 -7.43 4.74
C ALA A 74 7.87 -7.02 3.37
N ALA A 75 6.61 -7.39 3.06
CA ALA A 75 5.94 -6.99 1.83
C ALA A 75 5.81 -5.46 1.70
N LYS A 76 5.46 -4.77 2.80
CA LYS A 76 5.45 -3.29 2.85
C LYS A 76 6.82 -2.72 2.54
N GLU A 77 7.86 -3.17 3.21
CA GLU A 77 9.22 -2.64 3.04
C GLU A 77 9.74 -2.87 1.62
N GLU A 78 9.52 -4.07 1.06
CA GLU A 78 9.87 -4.41 -0.32
C GLU A 78 9.14 -3.49 -1.30
N TYR A 79 7.83 -3.31 -1.12
CA TYR A 79 7.03 -2.43 -1.97
C TYR A 79 7.52 -0.98 -1.93
N ILE A 80 7.75 -0.44 -0.74
CA ILE A 80 8.28 0.92 -0.57
C ILE A 80 9.62 1.06 -1.28
N ARG A 81 10.52 0.09 -1.10
CA ARG A 81 11.85 0.10 -1.73
C ARG A 81 11.76 0.02 -3.26
N ALA A 82 10.88 -0.80 -3.80
CA ALA A 82 10.69 -0.99 -5.23
C ALA A 82 10.01 0.20 -5.93
N THR A 83 9.24 1.00 -5.18
CA THR A 83 8.46 2.12 -5.73
C THR A 83 8.98 3.49 -5.34
N PHE A 84 10.00 3.55 -4.48
CA PHE A 84 10.63 4.80 -4.07
C PHE A 84 11.26 5.51 -5.26
N GLY A 85 10.90 6.79 -5.43
CA GLY A 85 11.49 7.67 -6.42
C GLY A 85 11.66 9.07 -5.86
N VAL A 86 12.65 9.79 -6.39
CA VAL A 86 12.85 11.21 -6.08
C VAL A 86 12.90 11.98 -7.40
N ARG A 87 12.05 13.02 -7.52
CA ARG A 87 12.08 13.93 -8.67
C ARG A 87 13.26 14.90 -8.58
N LYS A 88 13.64 15.50 -9.71
CA LYS A 88 14.71 16.51 -9.79
C LYS A 88 14.46 17.72 -8.87
N ASP A 89 13.20 18.07 -8.62
CA ASP A 89 12.79 19.15 -7.70
C ASP A 89 12.73 18.71 -6.22
N ARG A 90 13.40 17.59 -5.91
CA ARG A 90 13.56 17.00 -4.57
C ARG A 90 12.24 16.63 -3.89
N LYS A 91 11.26 16.19 -4.68
CA LYS A 91 10.02 15.59 -4.15
C LYS A 91 10.11 14.08 -4.12
N ILE A 92 9.61 13.50 -3.04
CA ILE A 92 9.53 12.05 -2.86
C ILE A 92 8.25 11.57 -3.51
N LEU A 93 8.40 10.67 -4.47
CA LEU A 93 7.29 10.01 -5.16
C LEU A 93 6.79 8.86 -4.31
N VAL A 94 5.51 8.88 -3.99
CA VAL A 94 4.89 7.88 -3.13
C VAL A 94 3.62 7.33 -3.79
N PRO A 95 3.49 6.01 -4.02
CA PRO A 95 2.29 5.43 -4.60
C PRO A 95 1.04 5.58 -3.72
N LYS A 96 -0.15 5.61 -4.34
CA LYS A 96 -1.45 5.64 -3.62
C LYS A 96 -1.64 4.52 -2.60
N ILE A 97 -1.05 3.35 -2.80
CA ILE A 97 -1.12 2.24 -1.83
C ILE A 97 -0.53 2.65 -0.47
N VAL A 98 0.59 3.38 -0.47
CA VAL A 98 1.21 3.90 0.76
C VAL A 98 0.35 5.00 1.39
N GLU A 99 -0.37 5.80 0.58
CA GLU A 99 -1.35 6.77 1.09
C GLU A 99 -2.49 6.08 1.85
N SER A 100 -3.03 5.00 1.27
CA SER A 100 -4.10 4.21 1.89
C SER A 100 -3.64 3.56 3.19
N PHE A 101 -2.44 2.97 3.20
CA PHE A 101 -1.80 2.44 4.42
C PHE A 101 -1.66 3.54 5.48
N ALA A 102 -1.06 4.68 5.14
CA ALA A 102 -0.84 5.77 6.09
C ALA A 102 -2.14 6.26 6.73
N LYS A 103 -3.23 6.34 5.96
CA LYS A 103 -4.57 6.69 6.47
C LYS A 103 -5.12 5.61 7.41
N GLY A 104 -4.98 4.33 7.05
CA GLY A 104 -5.41 3.21 7.88
C GLY A 104 -4.62 3.08 9.19
N SER A 105 -3.35 3.46 9.16
CA SER A 105 -2.43 3.45 10.32
C SER A 105 -2.35 4.78 11.07
N SER A 106 -3.19 5.77 10.72
CA SER A 106 -3.19 7.11 11.34
C SER A 106 -1.82 7.83 11.33
N LEU A 107 -1.00 7.59 10.32
CA LEU A 107 0.31 8.22 10.19
C LEU A 107 0.19 9.69 9.75
N CYS A 108 0.84 10.58 10.49
CA CYS A 108 1.03 11.95 10.05
C CYS A 108 2.05 12.01 8.89
N PRO A 109 2.12 13.12 8.12
CA PRO A 109 3.07 13.24 7.01
C PRO A 109 4.54 12.99 7.41
N ALA A 110 4.94 13.39 8.62
CA ALA A 110 6.27 13.12 9.14
C ALA A 110 6.51 11.61 9.38
N GLY A 111 5.52 10.92 9.96
CA GLY A 111 5.56 9.46 10.17
C GLY A 111 5.64 8.68 8.86
N VAL A 112 4.97 9.15 7.80
CA VAL A 112 5.11 8.56 6.45
C VAL A 112 6.55 8.68 5.95
N ILE A 113 7.18 9.84 6.11
CA ILE A 113 8.58 10.05 5.71
C ILE A 113 9.52 9.16 6.51
N GLU A 114 9.33 9.07 7.83
CA GLU A 114 10.14 8.23 8.71
C GLU A 114 10.03 6.75 8.30
N MET A 115 8.82 6.24 8.09
CA MET A 115 8.58 4.88 7.62
C MET A 115 9.27 4.62 6.27
N ILE A 116 9.19 5.55 5.32
CA ILE A 116 9.89 5.44 4.04
C ILE A 116 11.41 5.39 4.28
N GLN A 117 11.96 6.27 5.13
CA GLN A 117 13.38 6.26 5.47
C GLN A 117 13.82 4.92 6.06
N GLN A 118 13.05 4.36 7.01
CA GLN A 118 13.36 3.09 7.65
C GLN A 118 13.37 1.92 6.65
N SER A 119 12.45 1.93 5.69
CA SER A 119 12.32 0.88 4.65
C SER A 119 13.46 0.90 3.61
N LEU A 120 14.18 2.02 3.49
CA LEU A 120 15.23 2.21 2.49
C LEU A 120 16.63 1.84 2.98
N PRO A 121 17.51 1.35 2.09
CA PRO A 121 18.95 1.24 2.36
C PRO A 121 19.58 2.58 2.76
N GLU A 122 20.64 2.53 3.57
CA GLU A 122 21.31 3.74 4.09
C GLU A 122 21.78 4.70 3.00
N SER A 123 22.22 4.17 1.86
CA SER A 123 22.63 4.96 0.69
C SER A 123 21.50 5.88 0.20
N LEU A 124 20.26 5.40 0.22
CA LEU A 124 19.08 6.15 -0.23
C LEU A 124 18.51 7.06 0.86
N ARG A 125 18.69 6.74 2.15
CA ARG A 125 18.25 7.59 3.27
C ARG A 125 18.81 9.02 3.20
N LYS A 126 20.05 9.17 2.71
CA LYS A 126 20.70 10.49 2.53
C LYS A 126 19.95 11.37 1.51
N SER A 127 19.30 10.78 0.50
CA SER A 127 18.54 11.53 -0.51
C SER A 127 17.31 12.22 0.10
N ILE A 128 16.65 11.57 1.07
CA ILE A 128 15.50 12.13 1.78
C ILE A 128 15.91 13.31 2.66
N LYS A 129 17.03 13.20 3.39
CA LYS A 129 17.56 14.31 4.21
C LYS A 129 17.83 15.57 3.36
N LYS A 130 18.34 15.39 2.14
CA LYS A 130 18.53 16.49 1.16
C LYS A 130 17.22 17.11 0.66
N CYS A 131 16.12 16.34 0.65
CA CYS A 131 14.80 16.84 0.28
C CYS A 131 14.17 17.71 1.40
N GLN A 132 14.42 17.35 2.66
CA GLN A 132 13.93 18.07 3.83
C GLN A 132 14.60 19.45 4.02
N LEU A 133 15.89 19.56 3.71
CA LEU A 133 16.68 20.78 3.94
C LEU A 133 16.32 21.96 3.01
N GLY A 134 15.54 21.72 1.95
CA GLY A 134 15.42 22.66 0.82
C GLY A 134 14.13 23.48 0.72
N LYS A 135 13.13 23.35 1.61
CA LYS A 135 11.83 24.03 1.39
C LYS A 135 11.19 24.62 2.64
N THR A 136 10.72 25.86 2.46
CA THR A 136 9.69 26.54 3.23
C THR A 136 8.33 26.32 2.54
N ARG A 137 7.34 25.77 3.27
CA ARG A 137 5.88 25.71 2.98
C ARG A 137 5.25 24.72 1.97
N LYS A 138 5.95 23.94 1.12
CA LYS A 138 5.29 22.95 0.21
C LYS A 138 5.52 21.49 0.64
N SER A 139 4.52 20.63 0.47
CA SER A 139 4.60 19.18 0.75
C SER A 139 5.80 18.53 0.04
N ILE A 140 6.60 17.78 0.80
CA ILE A 140 7.76 17.01 0.32
C ILE A 140 7.30 15.76 -0.45
N ILE A 141 6.11 15.23 -0.12
CA ILE A 141 5.52 14.06 -0.75
C ILE A 141 4.70 14.48 -1.97
N GLU A 142 4.91 13.77 -3.08
CA GLU A 142 4.08 13.80 -4.27
C GLU A 142 3.44 12.41 -4.48
N TRP A 143 2.11 12.36 -4.39
CA TRP A 143 1.35 11.13 -4.54
C TRP A 143 1.25 10.72 -6.01
N VAL A 144 1.84 9.58 -6.36
CA VAL A 144 1.81 9.03 -7.72
C VAL A 144 0.46 8.35 -7.96
N PRO A 145 -0.25 8.66 -9.06
CA PRO A 145 -1.52 8.02 -9.38
C PRO A 145 -1.36 6.51 -9.59
N HIS A 146 -2.44 5.76 -9.35
CA HIS A 146 -2.44 4.31 -9.55
C HIS A 146 -2.38 3.99 -11.04
N ASN A 147 -1.38 3.20 -11.45
CA ASN A 147 -1.25 2.71 -12.81
C ASN A 147 -1.94 1.34 -12.94
N PHE A 148 -3.05 1.32 -13.69
CA PHE A 148 -3.87 0.13 -13.91
C PHE A 148 -3.38 -0.76 -15.06
N ALA A 149 -2.32 -0.39 -15.77
CA ALA A 149 -1.73 -1.25 -16.79
C ALA A 149 -1.33 -2.60 -16.18
N PHE A 150 -1.54 -3.69 -16.91
CA PHE A 150 -1.31 -5.02 -16.36
C PHE A 150 0.20 -5.31 -16.16
N ARG A 151 0.56 -5.86 -15.00
CA ARG A 151 1.89 -6.40 -14.69
C ARG A 151 1.80 -7.36 -13.51
N TYR A 152 2.40 -8.55 -13.64
CA TYR A 152 2.69 -9.39 -12.48
C TYR A 152 4.15 -9.24 -12.04
N LEU A 153 4.32 -8.99 -10.74
CA LEU A 153 5.58 -9.16 -10.04
C LEU A 153 5.41 -10.33 -9.10
N ILE A 154 6.28 -11.32 -9.18
CA ILE A 154 6.29 -12.47 -8.29
C ILE A 154 7.44 -12.25 -7.31
N SER A 155 7.18 -12.32 -6.01
CA SER A 155 8.25 -12.22 -5.02
C SER A 155 9.26 -13.34 -5.22
N LYS A 156 10.55 -13.02 -5.08
CA LYS A 156 11.64 -13.99 -5.26
C LYS A 156 11.51 -15.19 -4.32
N GLU A 157 10.85 -15.04 -3.17
CA GLU A 157 10.59 -16.11 -2.22
C GLU A 157 9.68 -17.23 -2.78
N LEU A 158 8.92 -16.93 -3.84
CA LEU A 158 8.05 -17.90 -4.53
C LEU A 158 8.75 -18.64 -5.67
N VAL A 159 9.87 -18.12 -6.15
CA VAL A 159 10.65 -18.74 -7.22
C VAL A 159 11.62 -19.72 -6.56
N LYS A 160 11.12 -20.89 -6.18
CA LYS A 160 11.94 -22.05 -5.80
C LYS A 160 12.28 -22.88 -7.03
#